data_AF-A0A060HR24-F1
#
_entry.id   AF-A0A060HR24-F1
#
_cell.length_a   1.000
_cell.length_b   1.000
_cell.length_c   1.000
_cell.angle_alpha   90.00
_cell.angle_beta   90.00
_cell.angle_gamma   90.00
#
_symmetry.space_group_name_H-M   'P 1'
#
loop_
_entity.id
_entity.type
_entity.pdbx_description
1 polymer ?
#
loop_
_entity_poly.entity_id
_entity_poly.type
_entity_poly.pdbx_seq_one_letter_code
_entity_poly.pdbx_strand_id
1 'polypeptide(L)'
;MTYVRTLKRIRLDKTNYRKRAAVIVGRHSFATVKVTDQNVAAQILKPTPTGDLVIASAHSHELVTKHGWKGSTNSLPACYLTGLLLGKKALENGTNKAVLYIGKDHFTTRVATCAKGIADSGVNIPISEESLPDAERISGQHIADYASSLKANEEEYKSRFSALLKNGLKPEDYPAHFEEVRFKISGKAAEAPKPKKEKKEAAAPAMEEKSSKDKKASSQKKEEKPKKSEKAGKKKE
;
A
#
# COMPACT_ATOMS: atom_id res chain seq x y z
N MET A 1 -11.43 -40.89 7.54
CA MET A 1 -11.32 -39.41 7.48
C MET A 1 -11.61 -38.99 6.05
N THR A 2 -12.67 -38.21 5.82
CA THR A 2 -13.03 -37.73 4.46
C THR A 2 -12.10 -36.58 4.05
N TYR A 3 -11.58 -36.62 2.82
CA TYR A 3 -10.70 -35.57 2.31
C TYR A 3 -11.51 -34.30 2.00
N VAL A 4 -11.29 -33.24 2.76
CA VAL A 4 -11.84 -31.91 2.47
C VAL A 4 -10.90 -31.19 1.50
N ARG A 5 -11.41 -30.86 0.30
CA ARG A 5 -10.60 -30.22 -0.75
C ARG A 5 -10.26 -28.78 -0.38
N THR A 6 -9.05 -28.56 0.13
CA THR A 6 -8.53 -27.23 0.46
C THR A 6 -8.01 -26.50 -0.80
N LEU A 7 -8.35 -25.22 -0.92
CA LEU A 7 -7.89 -24.35 -2.03
C LEU A 7 -6.35 -24.37 -2.15
N LYS A 8 -5.83 -24.42 -3.39
CA LYS A 8 -4.38 -24.49 -3.68
C LYS A 8 -3.57 -23.40 -2.96
N ARG A 9 -4.05 -22.15 -2.96
CA ARG A 9 -3.30 -21.03 -2.33
C ARG A 9 -3.35 -21.04 -0.80
N ILE A 10 -4.30 -21.74 -0.19
CA ILE A 10 -4.31 -22.00 1.26
C ILE A 10 -3.24 -23.05 1.58
N ARG A 11 -3.22 -24.15 0.81
CA ARG A 11 -2.23 -25.23 0.95
C ARG A 11 -0.78 -24.74 0.79
N LEU A 12 -0.56 -23.80 -0.14
CA LEU A 12 0.76 -23.18 -0.37
C LEU A 12 1.07 -21.99 0.55
N ASP A 13 0.20 -21.70 1.51
CA ASP A 13 0.36 -20.58 2.44
C ASP A 13 0.53 -19.19 1.80
N LYS A 14 -0.02 -18.97 0.59
CA LYS A 14 0.22 -17.73 -0.18
C LYS A 14 -0.84 -16.65 0.05
N THR A 15 -2.01 -17.00 0.58
CA THR A 15 -3.16 -16.07 0.58
C THR A 15 -4.04 -16.25 1.79
N ASN A 16 -4.32 -15.13 2.46
CA ASN A 16 -5.34 -15.04 3.50
C ASN A 16 -6.67 -14.68 2.83
N TYR A 17 -7.54 -15.68 2.63
CA TYR A 17 -8.82 -15.48 1.94
C TYR A 17 -9.81 -14.61 2.71
N ARG A 18 -9.73 -14.56 4.05
CA ARG A 18 -10.58 -13.66 4.86
C ARG A 18 -10.26 -12.20 4.56
N LYS A 19 -8.98 -11.82 4.63
CA LYS A 19 -8.53 -10.46 4.28
C LYS A 19 -8.78 -10.14 2.81
N ARG A 20 -8.54 -11.10 1.91
CA ARG A 20 -8.74 -10.92 0.46
C ARG A 20 -10.21 -10.70 0.11
N ALA A 21 -11.13 -11.42 0.75
CA ALA A 21 -12.56 -11.23 0.53
C ALA A 21 -13.00 -9.79 0.85
N ALA A 22 -12.52 -9.22 1.97
CA ALA A 22 -12.81 -7.83 2.33
C ALA A 22 -12.34 -6.82 1.28
N VAL A 23 -11.15 -7.01 0.72
CA VAL A 23 -10.61 -6.15 -0.35
C VAL A 23 -11.46 -6.24 -1.63
N ILE A 24 -11.88 -7.44 -2.01
CA ILE A 24 -12.69 -7.67 -3.21
C ILE A 24 -14.08 -7.03 -3.06
N VAL A 25 -14.71 -7.16 -1.89
CA VAL A 25 -16.02 -6.56 -1.60
C VAL A 25 -15.97 -5.03 -1.74
N GLY A 26 -14.85 -4.40 -1.36
CA GLY A 26 -14.64 -2.96 -1.53
C GLY A 26 -14.54 -2.50 -2.99
N ARG A 27 -14.36 -3.40 -3.97
CA ARG A 27 -14.23 -3.08 -5.42
C ARG A 27 -13.15 -2.03 -5.73
N HIS A 28 -12.18 -1.87 -4.85
CA HIS A 28 -11.05 -0.96 -5.03
C HIS A 28 -9.84 -1.71 -5.57
N SER A 29 -8.98 -0.98 -6.29
CA SER A 29 -7.61 -1.47 -6.55
C SER A 29 -6.87 -1.60 -5.22
N PHE A 30 -5.94 -2.53 -5.14
CA PHE A 30 -5.17 -2.74 -3.94
C PHE A 30 -3.67 -2.80 -4.24
N ALA A 31 -2.87 -2.27 -3.33
CA ALA A 31 -1.42 -2.29 -3.40
C ALA A 31 -0.90 -3.48 -2.59
N THR A 32 0.00 -4.27 -3.17
CA THR A 32 0.75 -5.31 -2.46
C THR A 32 2.21 -4.93 -2.39
N VAL A 33 2.78 -5.01 -1.20
CA VAL A 33 4.22 -4.84 -0.97
C VAL A 33 4.77 -6.17 -0.49
N LYS A 34 5.79 -6.66 -1.18
CA LYS A 34 6.52 -7.89 -0.85
C LYS A 34 7.97 -7.53 -0.60
N VAL A 35 8.38 -7.71 0.65
CA VAL A 35 9.74 -7.52 1.10
C VAL A 35 10.42 -8.89 1.11
N THR A 36 11.47 -9.05 0.32
CA THR A 36 12.34 -10.23 0.35
C THR A 36 13.61 -9.89 1.14
N ASP A 37 14.57 -10.81 1.20
CA ASP A 37 15.81 -10.61 1.97
C ASP A 37 16.66 -9.48 1.42
N GLN A 38 16.71 -9.34 0.10
CA GLN A 38 17.55 -8.35 -0.59
C GLN A 38 16.76 -7.29 -1.34
N ASN A 39 15.49 -7.52 -1.66
CA ASN A 39 14.74 -6.68 -2.57
C ASN A 39 13.33 -6.38 -2.07
N VAL A 40 12.72 -5.36 -2.68
CA VAL A 40 11.33 -4.99 -2.46
C VAL A 40 10.62 -4.98 -3.79
N ALA A 41 9.47 -5.64 -3.84
CA ALA A 41 8.56 -5.64 -4.98
C ALA A 41 7.22 -5.05 -4.53
N ALA A 42 6.75 -4.03 -5.23
CA ALA A 42 5.48 -3.40 -4.95
C ALA A 42 4.63 -3.36 -6.24
N GLN A 43 3.35 -3.65 -6.11
CA GLN A 43 2.42 -3.75 -7.24
C GLN A 43 1.07 -3.16 -6.87
N ILE A 44 0.39 -2.56 -7.84
CA ILE A 44 -1.02 -2.18 -7.74
C ILE A 44 -1.82 -3.08 -8.65
N LEU A 45 -2.85 -3.70 -8.08
CA LEU A 45 -3.62 -4.77 -8.66
C LEU A 45 -5.10 -4.41 -8.68
N LYS A 46 -5.80 -4.83 -9.73
CA LYS A 46 -7.26 -4.77 -9.84
C LYS A 46 -7.83 -6.19 -9.85
N PRO A 47 -8.73 -6.55 -8.92
CA PRO A 47 -9.33 -7.88 -8.89
C PRO A 47 -10.29 -8.06 -10.06
N THR A 48 -10.12 -9.13 -10.84
CA THR A 48 -11.09 -9.58 -11.85
C THR A 48 -11.44 -11.06 -11.65
N PRO A 49 -12.57 -11.56 -12.18
CA PRO A 49 -12.98 -12.96 -11.99
C PRO A 49 -11.95 -13.98 -12.52
N THR A 50 -11.27 -13.64 -13.62
CA THR A 50 -10.23 -14.47 -14.25
C THR A 50 -8.93 -14.47 -13.44
N GLY A 51 -8.62 -13.36 -12.77
CA GLY A 51 -7.39 -13.17 -12.00
C GLY A 51 -7.17 -11.71 -11.60
N ASP A 52 -6.11 -11.43 -10.85
CA ASP A 52 -5.75 -10.03 -10.56
C ASP A 52 -4.97 -9.45 -11.74
N LEU A 53 -5.41 -8.31 -12.26
CA LEU A 53 -4.70 -7.56 -13.29
C LEU A 53 -3.69 -6.63 -12.64
N VAL A 54 -2.44 -6.67 -13.09
CA VAL A 54 -1.38 -5.76 -12.64
C VAL A 54 -1.53 -4.45 -13.41
N ILE A 55 -1.87 -3.37 -12.70
CA ILE A 55 -1.96 -2.03 -13.28
C ILE A 55 -0.57 -1.41 -13.33
N ALA A 56 0.17 -1.49 -12.23
CA ALA A 56 1.51 -0.95 -12.12
C ALA A 56 2.38 -1.87 -11.26
N SER A 57 3.67 -1.93 -11.59
CA SER A 57 4.67 -2.67 -10.83
C SER A 57 5.95 -1.86 -10.67
N ALA A 58 6.60 -2.05 -9.52
CA ALA A 58 7.86 -1.42 -9.17
C ALA A 58 8.73 -2.43 -8.43
N HIS A 59 10.00 -2.48 -8.81
CA HIS A 59 11.00 -3.27 -8.13
C HIS A 59 12.15 -2.39 -7.63
N SER A 60 12.71 -2.71 -6.45
CA SER A 60 13.89 -2.02 -5.89
C SER A 60 15.09 -2.03 -6.82
N HIS A 61 15.24 -3.08 -7.62
CA HIS A 61 16.31 -3.17 -8.61
C HIS A 61 16.19 -2.11 -9.71
N GLU A 62 14.98 -1.63 -10.03
CA GLU A 62 14.79 -0.54 -10.99
C GLU A 62 15.40 0.78 -10.48
N LEU A 63 15.47 0.97 -9.16
CA LEU A 63 16.13 2.14 -8.57
C LEU A 63 17.62 2.16 -8.90
N VAL A 64 18.26 0.99 -8.82
CA VAL A 64 19.69 0.84 -9.10
C VAL A 64 19.96 1.06 -10.59
N THR A 65 19.20 0.39 -11.46
CA THR A 65 19.47 0.39 -12.90
C THR A 65 19.04 1.67 -13.61
N LYS A 66 17.91 2.28 -13.23
CA LYS A 66 17.35 3.44 -13.94
C LYS A 66 17.59 4.77 -13.24
N HIS A 67 17.65 4.76 -11.90
CA HIS A 67 17.69 6.00 -11.11
C HIS A 67 19.02 6.21 -10.37
N GLY A 68 19.99 5.31 -10.54
CA GLY A 68 21.33 5.43 -9.97
C GLY A 68 21.37 5.26 -8.45
N TRP A 69 20.47 4.47 -7.88
CA TRP A 69 20.50 4.14 -6.45
C TRP A 69 21.73 3.29 -6.12
N LYS A 70 22.62 3.82 -5.28
CA LYS A 70 23.85 3.13 -4.83
C LYS A 70 23.70 2.46 -3.46
N GLY A 71 22.61 2.75 -2.76
CA GLY A 71 22.29 2.18 -1.44
C GLY A 71 21.80 0.74 -1.50
N SER A 72 21.52 0.15 -0.33
CA SER A 72 20.86 -1.16 -0.23
C SER A 72 19.44 -1.11 -0.79
N THR A 73 19.05 -2.14 -1.54
CA THR A 73 17.74 -2.31 -2.19
C THR A 73 16.61 -2.73 -1.25
N ASN A 74 16.91 -3.07 0.01
CA ASN A 74 15.93 -3.44 1.05
C ASN A 74 15.92 -2.47 2.24
N SER A 75 16.62 -1.35 2.13
CA SER A 75 16.65 -0.32 3.16
C SER A 75 15.31 0.41 3.26
N LEU A 76 15.04 1.08 4.40
CA LEU A 76 13.84 1.93 4.54
C LEU A 76 13.76 3.03 3.46
N PRO A 77 14.87 3.72 3.10
CA PRO A 77 14.87 4.72 2.04
C PRO A 77 14.57 4.10 0.67
N ALA A 78 15.11 2.91 0.36
CA ALA A 78 14.76 2.19 -0.87
C ALA A 78 13.28 1.76 -0.90
N CYS A 79 12.70 1.32 0.21
CA CYS A 79 11.27 1.01 0.32
C CYS A 79 10.40 2.24 0.01
N TYR A 80 10.79 3.42 0.49
CA TYR A 80 10.09 4.66 0.19
C TYR A 80 10.20 5.03 -1.30
N LEU A 81 11.41 5.00 -1.87
CA LEU A 81 11.65 5.33 -3.28
C LEU A 81 10.92 4.37 -4.23
N THR A 82 10.88 3.07 -3.91
CA THR A 82 10.09 2.10 -4.68
C THR A 82 8.60 2.39 -4.64
N GLY A 83 8.07 2.77 -3.48
CA GLY A 83 6.67 3.19 -3.34
C GLY A 83 6.36 4.43 -4.17
N LEU A 84 7.25 5.41 -4.14
CA LEU A 84 7.13 6.65 -4.91
C LEU A 84 7.17 6.38 -6.44
N LEU A 85 8.02 5.48 -6.89
CA LEU A 85 8.09 5.03 -8.28
C LEU A 85 6.81 4.29 -8.70
N LEU A 86 6.31 3.38 -7.85
CA LEU A 86 5.06 2.65 -8.11
C LEU A 86 3.89 3.62 -8.26
N GLY A 87 3.80 4.59 -7.36
CA GLY A 87 2.73 5.56 -7.34
C GLY A 87 2.70 6.43 -8.61
N LYS A 88 3.86 6.83 -9.14
CA LYS A 88 3.92 7.52 -10.45
C LYS A 88 3.40 6.66 -11.59
N LYS A 89 3.89 5.43 -11.72
CA LYS A 89 3.40 4.49 -12.73
C LYS A 89 1.90 4.25 -12.59
N ALA A 90 1.38 4.26 -11.36
CA ALA A 90 -0.04 4.09 -11.10
C ALA A 90 -0.88 5.29 -11.56
N LEU A 91 -0.37 6.50 -11.38
CA LEU A 91 -1.01 7.73 -11.85
C LEU A 91 -0.99 7.82 -13.38
N GLU A 92 0.14 7.46 -14.01
CA GLU A 92 0.25 7.34 -15.47
C GLU A 92 -0.79 6.35 -16.04
N ASN A 93 -1.04 5.25 -15.31
CA ASN A 93 -2.04 4.25 -15.67
C ASN A 93 -3.46 4.57 -15.17
N GLY A 94 -3.70 5.78 -14.64
CA GLY A 94 -5.03 6.29 -14.29
C GLY A 94 -5.62 5.79 -12.97
N THR A 95 -4.80 5.36 -12.01
CA THR A 95 -5.27 4.88 -10.70
C THR A 95 -4.94 5.81 -9.54
N ASN A 96 -5.99 6.42 -8.99
CA ASN A 96 -5.86 7.43 -7.93
C ASN A 96 -6.15 6.89 -6.52
N LYS A 97 -6.73 5.70 -6.39
CA LYS A 97 -7.13 5.11 -5.09
C LYS A 97 -6.65 3.68 -5.00
N ALA A 98 -5.99 3.33 -3.89
CA ALA A 98 -5.58 1.97 -3.61
C ALA A 98 -5.69 1.64 -2.12
N VAL A 99 -6.01 0.40 -1.80
CA VAL A 99 -6.00 -0.13 -0.42
C VAL A 99 -4.78 -1.01 -0.22
N LEU A 100 -4.08 -0.88 0.91
CA LEU A 100 -2.95 -1.76 1.21
C LEU A 100 -3.42 -3.19 1.52
N TYR A 101 -2.90 -4.17 0.80
CA TYR A 101 -3.15 -5.60 1.02
C TYR A 101 -1.83 -6.34 1.28
N ILE A 102 -1.62 -6.74 2.52
CA ILE A 102 -0.40 -7.42 3.00
C ILE A 102 -0.52 -8.95 2.85
N GLY A 103 -1.76 -9.45 2.80
CA GLY A 103 -2.02 -10.88 2.79
C GLY A 103 -1.68 -11.55 4.13
N LYS A 104 -0.76 -12.52 4.10
CA LYS A 104 -0.33 -13.29 5.27
C LYS A 104 0.87 -12.68 6.00
N ASP A 105 1.56 -11.74 5.37
CA ASP A 105 2.74 -11.13 5.97
C ASP A 105 2.32 -10.17 7.09
N HIS A 106 3.30 -9.79 7.91
CA HIS A 106 3.13 -8.83 9.00
C HIS A 106 3.25 -7.40 8.46
N PHE A 107 2.50 -6.48 9.07
CA PHE A 107 2.72 -5.06 8.83
C PHE A 107 4.04 -4.66 9.49
N THR A 108 5.02 -4.30 8.67
CA THR A 108 6.36 -3.90 9.13
C THR A 108 6.62 -2.45 8.76
N THR A 109 7.61 -1.83 9.40
CA THR A 109 8.04 -0.46 9.09
C THR A 109 8.39 -0.27 7.62
N ARG A 110 8.97 -1.28 6.96
CA ARG A 110 9.27 -1.28 5.52
C ARG A 110 8.03 -1.24 4.63
N VAL A 111 6.98 -1.97 5.01
CA VAL A 111 5.70 -1.92 4.30
C VAL A 111 5.04 -0.56 4.51
N ALA A 112 5.11 -0.01 5.72
CA ALA A 112 4.62 1.33 6.03
C ALA A 112 5.35 2.42 5.24
N THR A 113 6.68 2.38 5.12
CA THR A 113 7.45 3.36 4.33
C THR A 113 7.14 3.28 2.85
N CYS A 114 6.97 2.07 2.30
CA CYS A 114 6.57 1.90 0.91
C CYS A 114 5.18 2.50 0.67
N ALA A 115 4.24 2.25 1.58
CA ALA A 115 2.90 2.80 1.50
C ALA A 115 2.89 4.33 1.61
N LYS A 116 3.75 4.93 2.46
CA LYS A 116 3.98 6.38 2.52
C LYS A 116 4.54 6.94 1.21
N GLY A 117 5.49 6.25 0.59
CA GLY A 117 6.02 6.65 -0.72
C GLY A 117 4.95 6.67 -1.81
N ILE A 118 4.01 5.71 -1.79
CA ILE A 118 2.88 5.70 -2.71
C ILE A 118 1.91 6.85 -2.40
N ALA A 119 1.63 7.13 -1.12
CA ALA A 119 0.78 8.26 -0.73
C ALA A 119 1.37 9.62 -1.19
N ASP A 120 2.67 9.83 -0.97
CA ASP A 120 3.39 11.05 -1.34
C ASP A 120 3.43 11.27 -2.86
N SER A 121 3.26 10.22 -3.67
CA SER A 121 3.18 10.35 -5.12
C SER A 121 1.86 10.96 -5.61
N GLY A 122 0.81 10.97 -4.77
CA GLY A 122 -0.53 11.45 -5.08
C GLY A 122 -1.63 10.37 -5.14
N VAL A 123 -1.29 9.10 -4.92
CA VAL A 123 -2.27 8.00 -4.83
C VAL A 123 -2.88 8.00 -3.42
N ASN A 124 -4.21 8.07 -3.34
CA ASN A 124 -4.91 8.02 -2.06
C ASN A 124 -4.89 6.59 -1.49
N ILE A 125 -4.10 6.40 -0.43
CA ILE A 125 -4.08 5.18 0.38
C ILE A 125 -4.47 5.55 1.82
N PRO A 126 -5.48 4.88 2.41
CA PRO A 126 -5.84 5.10 3.81
C PRO A 126 -4.77 4.52 4.73
N ILE A 127 -3.99 5.39 5.39
CA ILE A 127 -2.95 5.03 6.37
C ILE A 127 -3.00 6.02 7.53
N SER A 128 -2.87 5.53 8.75
CA SER A 128 -2.70 6.35 9.95
C SER A 128 -1.28 6.90 10.05
N GLU A 129 -1.13 8.19 10.34
CA GLU A 129 0.18 8.85 10.50
C GLU A 129 1.01 8.22 11.62
N GLU A 130 0.37 7.75 12.71
CA GLU A 130 1.01 7.05 13.83
C GLU A 130 1.75 5.77 13.41
N SER A 131 1.29 5.11 12.35
CA SER A 131 1.88 3.86 11.86
C SER A 131 3.08 4.10 10.94
N LEU A 132 3.38 5.35 10.61
CA LEU A 132 4.46 5.73 9.71
C LEU A 132 5.72 6.06 10.53
N PRO A 133 6.91 5.69 10.04
CA PRO A 133 8.14 6.13 10.66
C PRO A 133 8.44 7.60 10.34
N ASP A 134 9.27 8.19 11.20
CA ASP A 134 9.72 9.57 11.09
C ASP A 134 10.43 9.86 9.76
N ALA A 135 10.33 11.10 9.30
CA ALA A 135 10.93 11.55 8.05
C ALA A 135 12.46 11.37 8.04
N GLU A 136 13.11 11.63 9.17
CA GLU A 136 14.52 11.40 9.46
C GLU A 136 14.95 9.96 9.20
N ARG A 137 14.11 9.02 9.60
CA ARG A 137 14.37 7.60 9.41
C ARG A 137 14.18 7.18 7.95
N ILE A 138 13.27 7.83 7.23
CA ILE A 138 13.01 7.58 5.80
C ILE A 138 14.13 8.13 4.91
N SER A 139 14.74 9.26 5.27
CA SER A 139 15.90 9.79 4.54
C SER A 139 17.17 8.97 4.77
N GLY A 140 17.21 8.20 5.87
CA GLY A 140 18.33 7.31 6.19
C GLY A 140 19.31 7.89 7.18
N GLN A 141 18.92 8.91 7.98
CA GLN A 141 19.79 9.48 9.01
C GLN A 141 20.29 8.41 9.99
N HIS A 142 19.43 7.50 10.44
CA HIS A 142 19.84 6.35 11.26
C HIS A 142 21.00 5.50 10.68
N ILE A 143 21.17 5.47 9.34
CA ILE A 143 22.29 4.77 8.68
C ILE A 143 23.56 5.61 8.81
N ALA A 144 23.46 6.93 8.62
CA ALA A 144 24.55 7.87 8.80
C ALA A 144 25.00 7.94 10.27
N ASP A 145 24.06 7.98 11.22
CA ASP A 145 24.34 7.96 12.66
C ASP A 145 25.05 6.67 13.06
N TYR A 146 24.54 5.52 12.58
CA TYR A 146 25.19 4.23 12.83
C TYR A 146 26.59 4.17 12.24
N ALA A 147 26.78 4.70 11.03
CA ALA A 147 28.08 4.81 10.41
C ALA A 147 29.04 5.69 11.22
N SER A 148 28.56 6.80 11.76
CA SER A 148 29.37 7.70 12.61
C SER A 148 29.84 6.99 13.89
N SER A 149 28.99 6.19 14.52
CA SER A 149 29.33 5.42 15.72
C SER A 149 30.40 4.35 15.46
N LEU A 150 30.39 3.77 14.26
CA LEU A 150 31.33 2.73 13.86
C LEU A 150 32.66 3.25 13.32
N LYS A 151 32.81 4.57 13.10
CA LYS A 151 34.08 5.14 12.60
C LYS A 151 35.27 4.83 13.52
N ALA A 152 35.03 4.67 14.82
CA ALA A 152 36.06 4.31 15.79
C ALA A 152 36.68 2.92 15.49
N ASN A 153 35.90 1.99 14.94
CA ASN A 153 36.31 0.62 14.61
C ASN A 153 36.37 0.43 13.08
N GLU A 154 37.52 0.72 12.48
CA GLU A 154 37.69 0.74 11.03
C GLU A 154 37.40 -0.62 10.35
N GLU A 155 37.70 -1.74 11.04
CA GLU A 155 37.43 -3.10 10.53
C GLU A 155 35.93 -3.42 10.47
N GLU A 156 35.18 -3.08 11.52
CA GLU A 156 33.72 -3.27 11.58
C GLU A 156 33.03 -2.37 10.56
N TYR A 157 33.51 -1.14 10.40
CA TYR A 157 32.99 -0.22 9.40
C TYR A 157 33.15 -0.76 7.97
N LYS A 158 34.35 -1.23 7.61
CA LYS A 158 34.62 -1.81 6.28
C LYS A 158 33.81 -3.07 6.02
N SER A 159 33.65 -3.94 7.01
CA SER A 159 32.88 -5.18 6.84
C SER A 159 31.38 -4.91 6.65
N ARG A 160 30.78 -4.08 7.51
CA ARG A 160 29.35 -3.75 7.49
C ARG A 160 28.94 -2.95 6.25
N PHE A 161 29.77 -2.01 5.81
CA PHE A 161 29.47 -1.12 4.68
C PHE A 161 30.21 -1.49 3.39
N SER A 162 30.79 -2.68 3.31
CA SER A 162 31.54 -3.16 2.14
C SER A 162 30.79 -2.98 0.81
N ALA A 163 29.48 -3.25 0.78
CA ALA A 163 28.65 -3.07 -0.41
C ALA A 163 28.47 -1.59 -0.81
N LEU A 164 28.31 -0.68 0.17
CA LEU A 164 28.18 0.75 -0.10
C LEU A 164 29.49 1.35 -0.61
N LEU A 165 30.62 0.95 0.00
CA LEU A 165 31.95 1.36 -0.40
C LEU A 165 32.28 0.89 -1.83
N LYS A 166 31.90 -0.34 -2.20
CA LYS A 166 32.02 -0.87 -3.57
C LYS A 166 31.21 -0.05 -4.58
N ASN A 167 30.04 0.44 -4.18
CA ASN A 167 29.19 1.28 -5.02
C ASN A 167 29.62 2.77 -5.04
N GLY A 168 30.68 3.13 -4.30
CA GLY A 168 31.21 4.49 -4.22
C GLY A 168 30.32 5.45 -3.44
N LEU A 169 29.50 4.96 -2.49
CA LEU A 169 28.69 5.78 -1.60
C LEU A 169 29.25 5.72 -0.18
N LYS A 170 29.56 6.88 0.40
CA LYS A 170 29.87 6.96 1.83
C LYS A 170 28.57 6.87 2.63
N PRO A 171 28.53 6.06 3.71
CA PRO A 171 27.37 5.94 4.59
C PRO A 171 26.89 7.25 5.22
N GLU A 172 27.74 8.26 5.40
CA GLU A 172 27.36 9.59 5.92
C GLU A 172 26.52 10.39 4.93
N ASP A 173 26.84 10.28 3.64
CA ASP A 173 26.17 11.02 2.56
C ASP A 173 24.86 10.33 2.13
N TYR A 174 24.38 9.38 2.92
CA TYR A 174 23.17 8.61 2.61
C TYR A 174 21.92 9.48 2.46
N PRO A 175 21.64 10.46 3.35
CA PRO A 175 20.48 11.33 3.22
C PRO A 175 20.54 12.18 1.95
N ALA A 176 21.72 12.70 1.60
CA ALA A 176 21.92 13.48 0.38
C ALA A 176 21.63 12.65 -0.88
N HIS A 177 22.18 11.43 -0.95
CA HIS A 177 21.93 10.52 -2.08
C HIS A 177 20.46 10.09 -2.18
N PHE A 178 19.76 9.95 -1.05
CA PHE A 178 18.32 9.72 -1.02
C PHE A 178 17.53 10.85 -1.66
N GLU A 179 17.85 12.09 -1.31
CA GLU A 179 17.17 13.26 -1.89
C GLU A 179 17.42 13.36 -3.38
N GLU A 180 18.66 13.19 -3.84
CA GLU A 180 18.99 13.18 -5.28
C GLU A 180 18.14 12.18 -6.07
N VAL A 181 18.01 10.96 -5.56
CA VAL A 181 17.21 9.92 -6.23
C VAL A 181 15.72 10.22 -6.11
N ARG A 182 15.26 10.77 -4.98
CA ARG A 182 13.86 11.23 -4.82
C ARG A 182 13.52 12.30 -5.85
N PHE A 183 14.43 13.25 -6.11
CA PHE A 183 14.26 14.28 -7.14
C PHE A 183 14.28 13.71 -8.55
N LYS A 184 15.19 12.78 -8.85
CA LYS A 184 15.23 12.08 -10.15
C LYS A 184 13.93 11.34 -10.45
N ILE A 185 13.32 10.72 -9.43
CA ILE A 185 12.03 10.04 -9.62
C ILE A 185 10.90 11.07 -9.65
N SER A 186 10.92 12.15 -8.84
CA SER A 186 9.88 13.19 -8.81
C SER A 186 9.76 13.96 -10.12
N GLY A 187 10.87 14.19 -10.84
CA GLY A 187 10.88 15.02 -12.05
C GLY A 187 10.45 16.47 -11.80
N LYS A 188 10.27 16.87 -10.53
CA LYS A 188 9.91 18.22 -10.10
C LYS A 188 11.02 18.76 -9.21
N ALA A 189 11.64 19.86 -9.66
CA ALA A 189 12.34 20.78 -8.77
C ALA A 189 11.39 21.23 -7.66
N ALA A 190 11.93 21.37 -6.44
CA ALA A 190 11.19 21.59 -5.21
C ALA A 190 10.09 22.66 -5.31
N GLU A 191 8.84 22.28 -5.02
CA GLU A 191 7.94 23.21 -4.33
C GLU A 191 8.24 23.06 -2.84
N ALA A 192 8.90 24.09 -2.28
CA ALA A 192 9.13 24.23 -0.86
C ALA A 192 7.80 24.12 -0.09
N PRO A 193 7.78 23.50 1.10
CA PRO A 193 6.58 23.42 1.91
C PRO A 193 6.20 24.82 2.40
N LYS A 194 5.09 25.37 1.89
CA LYS A 194 4.43 26.51 2.53
C LYS A 194 3.89 26.03 3.89
N PRO A 195 4.15 26.77 4.98
CA PRO A 195 3.79 26.37 6.34
C PRO A 195 2.27 26.25 6.50
N LYS A 196 1.82 25.15 7.12
CA LYS A 196 0.43 24.97 7.56
C LYS A 196 0.10 26.10 8.54
N LYS A 197 -0.80 27.00 8.15
CA LYS A 197 -1.47 27.92 9.07
C LYS A 197 -2.30 27.10 10.06
N GLU A 198 -2.02 27.35 11.34
CA GLU A 198 -2.81 26.97 12.50
C GLU A 198 -4.29 27.36 12.29
N LYS A 199 -5.20 26.40 12.49
CA LYS A 199 -6.61 26.72 12.74
C LYS A 199 -6.78 26.84 14.25
N LYS A 200 -7.04 28.05 14.73
CA LYS A 200 -7.58 28.30 16.07
C LYS A 200 -9.06 27.95 16.11
N GLU A 201 -9.45 27.31 17.21
CA GLU A 201 -10.82 27.09 17.65
C GLU A 201 -11.51 28.41 18.06
N ALA A 202 -12.81 28.48 17.76
CA ALA A 202 -13.92 29.22 18.39
C ALA A 202 -15.04 29.32 17.32
N ALA A 203 -16.34 29.25 17.55
CA ALA A 203 -17.24 28.88 18.64
C ALA A 203 -18.65 28.88 17.97
N ALA A 204 -19.61 28.12 18.52
CA ALA A 204 -21.01 28.09 18.05
C ALA A 204 -21.70 29.47 18.19
N PRO A 205 -22.89 29.68 17.57
CA PRO A 205 -24.12 29.33 18.30
C PRO A 205 -25.25 28.72 17.44
N ALA A 206 -26.12 28.01 18.18
CA ALA A 206 -27.42 27.42 17.80
C ALA A 206 -28.49 28.51 17.55
N MET A 207 -29.59 28.29 16.82
CA MET A 207 -30.92 27.69 17.16
C MET A 207 -31.85 28.16 15.99
N GLU A 208 -32.96 27.58 15.55
CA GLU A 208 -33.98 26.72 16.16
C GLU A 208 -34.94 26.19 15.06
N GLU A 209 -35.81 25.27 15.47
CA GLU A 209 -36.70 24.38 14.71
C GLU A 209 -37.94 25.02 14.06
N LYS A 210 -38.55 24.27 13.10
CA LYS A 210 -39.96 23.76 13.11
C LYS A 210 -40.30 23.22 11.71
N SER A 211 -40.47 21.91 11.52
CA SER A 211 -41.68 21.10 11.74
C SER A 211 -42.87 21.45 10.82
N SER A 212 -43.26 20.52 9.93
CA SER A 212 -44.68 20.29 9.60
C SER A 212 -44.89 18.90 8.97
N LYS A 213 -45.84 18.18 9.57
CA LYS A 213 -46.40 16.87 9.25
C LYS A 213 -47.42 16.91 8.09
N ASP A 214 -47.89 15.70 7.73
CA ASP A 214 -49.20 15.32 7.12
C ASP A 214 -49.25 15.24 5.58
N LYS A 215 -49.85 14.26 4.88
CA LYS A 215 -50.84 13.17 5.16
C LYS A 215 -50.74 12.13 4.00
N LYS A 216 -50.73 10.81 4.27
CA LYS A 216 -51.80 9.79 4.08
C LYS A 216 -52.29 9.55 2.62
N ALA A 217 -52.10 8.32 2.08
CA ALA A 217 -53.15 7.34 1.72
C ALA A 217 -52.75 6.28 0.66
N SER A 218 -53.03 5.00 0.97
CA SER A 218 -53.53 3.86 0.15
C SER A 218 -52.95 3.62 -1.26
N SER A 219 -52.45 2.44 -1.63
CA SER A 219 -53.11 1.13 -1.85
C SER A 219 -52.08 0.30 -2.68
N GLN A 220 -52.00 -1.03 -2.79
CA GLN A 220 -52.93 -2.13 -2.61
C GLN A 220 -52.10 -3.43 -2.56
N LYS A 221 -52.54 -4.36 -1.73
CA LYS A 221 -52.03 -5.71 -1.51
C LYS A 221 -52.57 -6.65 -2.61
N LYS A 222 -51.76 -7.57 -3.14
CA LYS A 222 -52.25 -8.81 -3.76
C LYS A 222 -51.23 -9.94 -3.58
N GLU A 223 -51.39 -10.68 -2.49
CA GLU A 223 -51.19 -12.12 -2.49
C GLU A 223 -52.58 -12.75 -2.43
N GLU A 224 -52.89 -13.70 -3.32
CA GLU A 224 -53.51 -14.97 -2.91
C GLU A 224 -53.37 -16.05 -4.02
N LYS A 225 -53.04 -17.26 -3.54
CA LYS A 225 -52.82 -18.56 -4.21
C LYS A 225 -54.17 -19.25 -4.58
N PRO A 226 -54.28 -20.59 -4.73
CA PRO A 226 -53.69 -21.59 -5.65
C PRO A 226 -54.79 -22.42 -6.37
N LYS A 227 -54.44 -23.28 -7.34
CA LYS A 227 -55.22 -24.52 -7.61
C LYS A 227 -54.33 -25.72 -7.94
N LYS A 228 -54.52 -26.78 -7.15
CA LYS A 228 -54.06 -28.17 -7.36
C LYS A 228 -55.02 -28.91 -8.31
N SER A 229 -54.49 -29.87 -9.05
CA SER A 229 -55.06 -31.22 -9.28
C SER A 229 -53.99 -32.05 -10.03
N GLU A 230 -53.43 -33.11 -9.43
CA GLU A 230 -53.83 -34.53 -9.64
C GLU A 230 -53.87 -34.92 -11.13
N LYS A 231 -53.24 -35.98 -11.64
CA LYS A 231 -53.10 -37.35 -11.11
C LYS A 231 -52.18 -38.19 -12.03
N ALA A 232 -51.62 -39.27 -11.46
CA ALA A 232 -51.24 -40.55 -12.08
C ALA A 232 -50.17 -40.54 -13.20
N GLY A 233 -49.17 -41.43 -13.28
CA GLY A 233 -48.87 -42.68 -12.59
C GLY A 233 -48.27 -43.68 -13.59
N LYS A 234 -47.18 -44.39 -13.20
CA LYS A 234 -46.59 -45.61 -13.82
C LYS A 234 -45.96 -45.42 -15.22
N LYS A 235 -44.95 -46.17 -15.68
CA LYS A 235 -44.17 -47.34 -15.22
C LYS A 235 -42.92 -47.47 -16.12
N LYS A 236 -41.94 -48.25 -15.64
CA LYS A 236 -40.82 -48.92 -16.32
C LYS A 236 -41.03 -49.25 -17.81
N GLU A 237 -39.99 -49.07 -18.63
CA GLU A 237 -39.07 -50.12 -19.12
C GLU A 237 -37.75 -49.48 -19.58
#